data_AF-A0A7V6M336-F1
#
_entry.id   AF-A0A7V6M336-F1
#
_cell.length_a   1.000
_cell.length_b   1.000
_cell.length_c   1.000
_cell.angle_alpha   90.00
_cell.angle_beta   90.00
_cell.angle_gamma   90.00
#
_symmetry.space_group_name_H-M   'P 1'
#
loop_
_entity.id
_entity.type
_entity.pdbx_description
1 polymer ?
#
loop_
_entity_poly.entity_id
_entity_poly.type
_entity_poly.pdbx_seq_one_letter_code
_entity_poly.pdbx_strand_id
1 'polypeptide(L)'
;MIQKRWKIRNIIGQILILLLLGFGLLWIRSNIQHLQPLLAMKWLNLIFAFLAILYFILCISSINNMIASHIIQPYNPADPKSLAKLAKVKKYKLDTVLLSQLNQQGNVVQLIIDWFNKHNYQQVAKHRLGLIFEKKTNFINHKFQNKYHRIFLLYRPLLNVLIIDNILSETLQFIESESQKKPVSQNNLILITDMKNEEEILSAGAGIVNYVSTEQTSFLYPIFLDMNHAHLFYPQDISLFPWYKRLARKFNLISLKSWLKNNIKQN
;
A
#
# COMPACT_ATOMS: atom_id res chain seq x y z
N MET A 1 2.49 -14.51 25.21
CA MET A 1 3.91 -14.96 25.11
C MET A 1 4.19 -15.96 23.97
N ILE A 2 3.24 -16.83 23.61
CA ILE A 2 3.44 -17.91 22.62
C ILE A 2 3.72 -17.37 21.20
N GLN A 3 3.02 -16.34 20.73
CA GLN A 3 3.24 -15.75 19.40
C GLN A 3 4.64 -15.13 19.20
N LYS A 4 5.28 -14.59 20.26
CA LYS A 4 6.65 -14.05 20.18
C LYS A 4 7.69 -15.15 19.91
N ARG A 5 7.54 -16.32 20.54
CA ARG A 5 8.47 -17.46 20.36
C ARG A 5 8.42 -18.04 18.94
N TRP A 6 7.24 -18.12 18.34
CA TRP A 6 7.08 -18.61 16.95
C TRP A 6 7.67 -17.63 15.92
N LYS A 7 7.53 -16.32 16.13
CA LYS A 7 8.18 -15.30 15.28
C LYS A 7 9.71 -15.38 15.34
N ILE A 8 10.29 -15.51 16.53
CA ILE A 8 11.73 -15.63 16.73
C ILE A 8 12.28 -16.91 16.08
N ARG A 9 11.56 -18.03 16.18
CA ARG A 9 11.97 -19.31 15.55
C ARG A 9 12.03 -19.21 14.02
N ASN A 10 11.07 -18.54 13.38
CA ASN A 10 11.08 -18.36 11.93
C ASN A 10 12.24 -17.47 11.45
N ILE A 11 12.56 -16.42 12.23
CA ILE A 11 13.71 -15.53 11.94
C ILE A 11 15.02 -16.30 12.01
N ILE A 12 15.23 -17.04 13.11
CA ILE A 12 16.45 -17.83 13.31
C ILE A 12 16.58 -18.86 12.19
N GLY A 13 15.47 -19.51 11.79
CA GLY A 13 15.45 -20.42 10.65
C GLY A 13 15.87 -19.77 9.34
N GLN A 14 15.34 -18.58 9.03
CA GLN A 14 15.71 -17.84 7.81
C GLN A 14 17.19 -17.41 7.80
N ILE A 15 17.70 -16.92 8.94
CA ILE A 15 19.11 -16.54 9.09
C ILE A 15 20.01 -17.78 8.95
N LEU A 16 19.63 -18.90 9.56
CA LEU A 16 20.39 -20.15 9.52
C LEU A 16 20.42 -20.74 8.09
N ILE A 17 19.32 -20.67 7.35
CA ILE A 17 19.26 -21.08 5.94
C ILE A 17 20.17 -20.19 5.07
N LEU A 18 20.14 -18.86 5.27
CA LEU A 18 21.03 -17.93 4.55
C LEU A 18 22.50 -18.21 4.85
N LEU A 19 22.85 -18.43 6.13
CA LEU A 19 24.21 -18.79 6.54
C LEU A 19 24.67 -20.11 5.92
N LEU A 20 23.81 -21.14 5.90
CA LEU A 20 24.12 -22.43 5.28
C LEU A 20 24.32 -22.31 3.75
N LEU A 21 23.47 -21.53 3.07
CA LEU A 21 23.61 -21.27 1.63
C LEU A 21 24.88 -20.49 1.31
N GLY A 22 25.17 -19.44 2.08
CA GLY A 22 26.40 -18.66 1.94
C GLY A 22 27.65 -19.49 2.22
N PHE A 23 27.62 -20.31 3.26
CA PHE A 23 28.70 -21.26 3.57
C PHE A 23 28.88 -22.30 2.46
N GLY A 24 27.79 -22.88 1.95
CA GLY A 24 27.83 -23.82 0.83
C GLY A 24 28.45 -23.21 -0.42
N LEU A 25 28.07 -21.98 -0.79
CA LEU A 25 28.65 -21.25 -1.92
C LEU A 25 30.15 -20.99 -1.73
N LEU A 26 30.57 -20.57 -0.53
CA LEU A 26 31.98 -20.35 -0.21
C LEU A 26 32.79 -21.64 -0.19
N TRP A 27 32.23 -22.72 0.36
CA TRP A 27 32.86 -24.03 0.42
C TRP A 27 33.05 -24.62 -0.97
N ILE A 28 32.03 -24.54 -1.84
CA ILE A 28 32.13 -24.98 -3.24
C ILE A 28 33.20 -24.14 -3.96
N ARG A 29 33.20 -22.81 -3.77
CA ARG A 29 34.22 -21.93 -4.38
C ARG A 29 35.63 -22.28 -3.91
N SER A 30 35.82 -22.53 -2.62
CA SER A 30 37.11 -22.90 -2.04
C SER A 30 37.63 -24.24 -2.57
N ASN A 31 36.75 -25.23 -2.71
CA ASN A 31 37.15 -26.55 -3.23
C ASN A 31 37.43 -26.53 -4.74
N ILE A 32 36.71 -25.72 -5.51
CA ILE A 32 36.95 -25.56 -6.95
C ILE A 32 38.23 -24.75 -7.21
N GLN A 33 38.65 -23.88 -6.29
CA GLN A 33 39.91 -23.13 -6.40
C GLN A 33 41.16 -24.01 -6.45
N HIS A 34 41.13 -25.17 -5.81
CA HIS A 34 42.21 -26.15 -5.88
C HIS A 34 42.28 -26.87 -7.24
N LEU A 35 41.22 -26.79 -8.05
CA LEU A 35 41.15 -27.34 -9.40
C LEU A 35 41.33 -26.20 -10.42
N GLN A 36 42.54 -25.66 -10.53
CA GLN A 36 42.92 -24.57 -11.44
C GLN A 36 42.36 -24.65 -12.88
N PRO A 37 42.24 -25.82 -13.56
CA PRO A 37 41.67 -25.87 -14.91
C PRO A 37 40.17 -25.56 -14.98
N LEU A 38 39.40 -25.77 -13.91
CA LEU A 38 37.96 -25.51 -13.88
C LEU A 38 37.62 -24.02 -13.74
N LEU A 39 38.48 -23.24 -13.07
CA LEU A 39 38.32 -21.78 -12.92
C LEU A 39 38.60 -20.98 -14.19
N ALA A 40 39.36 -21.54 -15.12
CA ALA A 40 39.62 -20.93 -16.43
C ALA A 40 38.38 -20.92 -17.33
N MET A 41 37.37 -21.74 -17.01
CA MET A 41 36.12 -21.79 -17.77
C MET A 41 35.24 -20.58 -17.43
N LYS A 42 35.19 -19.61 -18.34
CA LYS A 42 34.37 -18.38 -18.22
C LYS A 42 32.91 -18.67 -17.83
N TRP A 43 32.35 -19.78 -18.30
CA TRP A 43 30.97 -20.19 -18.00
C TRP A 43 30.75 -20.53 -16.52
N LEU A 44 31.74 -21.15 -15.86
CA LEU A 44 31.65 -21.50 -14.44
C LEU A 44 31.64 -20.22 -13.57
N ASN A 45 32.49 -19.24 -13.89
CA ASN A 45 32.49 -17.93 -13.22
C ASN A 45 31.16 -17.18 -13.42
N LEU A 46 30.53 -17.31 -14.58
CA LEU A 46 29.24 -16.70 -14.88
C LEU A 46 28.12 -17.33 -14.03
N ILE A 47 28.11 -18.65 -13.88
CA ILE A 47 27.18 -19.37 -12.98
C ILE A 47 27.37 -18.92 -11.53
N PHE A 48 28.61 -18.83 -11.05
CA PHE A 48 28.90 -18.33 -9.71
C PHE A 48 28.45 -16.89 -9.50
N ALA A 49 28.67 -16.01 -10.47
CA ALA A 49 28.20 -14.62 -10.41
C ALA A 49 26.67 -14.57 -10.35
N PHE A 50 25.98 -15.38 -11.15
CA PHE A 50 24.51 -15.47 -11.13
C PHE A 50 23.98 -15.98 -9.77
N LEU A 51 24.58 -17.03 -9.21
CA LEU A 51 24.23 -17.55 -7.88
C LEU A 51 24.49 -16.51 -6.78
N ALA A 52 25.58 -15.76 -6.86
CA ALA A 52 25.89 -14.68 -5.92
C ALA A 52 24.85 -13.54 -6.00
N ILE A 53 24.42 -13.16 -7.20
CA ILE A 53 23.36 -12.15 -7.41
C ILE A 53 22.03 -12.65 -6.83
N LEU A 54 21.65 -13.90 -7.11
CA LEU A 54 20.43 -14.49 -6.54
C LEU A 54 20.49 -14.54 -5.01
N TYR A 55 21.61 -14.95 -4.44
CA TYR A 55 21.83 -14.95 -3.00
C TYR A 55 21.70 -13.54 -2.40
N PHE A 56 22.27 -12.53 -3.06
CA PHE A 56 22.18 -11.13 -2.63
C PHE A 56 20.73 -10.62 -2.64
N ILE A 57 19.96 -10.92 -3.70
CA ILE A 57 18.54 -10.60 -3.79
C ILE A 57 17.76 -11.28 -2.65
N LEU A 58 18.03 -12.55 -2.37
CA LEU A 58 17.40 -13.30 -1.27
C LEU A 58 17.73 -12.69 0.10
N CYS A 59 18.97 -12.30 0.34
CA CYS A 59 19.39 -11.59 1.57
C CYS A 59 18.61 -10.29 1.74
N ILE A 60 18.58 -9.43 0.71
CA ILE A 60 17.85 -8.15 0.76
C ILE A 60 16.36 -8.39 1.02
N SER A 61 15.74 -9.34 0.32
CA SER A 61 14.33 -9.65 0.51
C SER A 61 14.04 -10.15 1.93
N SER A 62 14.92 -10.98 2.49
CA SER A 62 14.75 -11.54 3.84
C SER A 62 14.89 -10.47 4.91
N ILE A 63 15.89 -9.59 4.80
CA ILE A 63 16.08 -8.43 5.69
C ILE A 63 14.87 -7.51 5.63
N ASN A 64 14.40 -7.17 4.42
CA ASN A 64 13.22 -6.32 4.24
C ASN A 64 11.96 -6.94 4.87
N ASN A 65 11.76 -8.25 4.73
CA ASN A 65 10.64 -8.96 5.33
C ASN A 65 10.74 -9.03 6.86
N MET A 66 11.95 -9.23 7.42
CA MET A 66 12.18 -9.17 8.87
C MET A 66 11.82 -7.79 9.44
N ILE A 67 12.31 -6.73 8.79
CA ILE A 67 12.04 -5.34 9.20
C ILE A 67 10.53 -5.05 9.12
N ALA A 68 9.88 -5.41 8.02
CA ALA A 68 8.44 -5.22 7.85
C ALA A 68 7.62 -5.96 8.93
N SER A 69 7.95 -7.22 9.23
CA SER A 69 7.21 -8.04 10.20
C SER A 69 7.38 -7.60 11.67
N HIS A 70 8.43 -6.86 12.00
CA HIS A 70 8.73 -6.40 13.37
C HIS A 70 8.33 -4.95 13.63
N ILE A 71 8.35 -4.11 12.60
CA ILE A 71 8.01 -2.69 12.73
C ILE A 71 6.50 -2.45 12.60
N ILE A 72 5.78 -3.33 11.92
CA ILE A 72 4.34 -3.16 11.71
C ILE A 72 3.57 -3.87 12.83
N GLN A 73 3.48 -3.19 13.98
CA GLN A 73 2.49 -3.53 14.99
C GLN A 73 1.18 -2.82 14.65
N PRO A 74 0.04 -3.53 14.63
CA PRO A 74 -1.24 -2.90 14.36
C PRO A 74 -1.56 -1.91 15.49
N TYR A 75 -2.16 -0.78 15.12
CA TYR A 75 -2.69 0.19 16.09
C TYR A 75 -4.00 -0.34 16.68
N ASN A 76 -4.18 -0.26 17.98
CA ASN A 76 -5.43 -0.68 18.60
C ASN A 76 -6.42 0.50 18.56
N PRO A 77 -7.53 0.41 17.81
CA PRO A 77 -8.50 1.50 17.68
C PRO A 77 -9.22 1.84 18.99
N ALA A 78 -9.23 0.92 19.97
CA ALA A 78 -9.89 1.09 21.26
C ALA A 78 -8.92 1.53 22.38
N ASP A 79 -7.62 1.67 22.12
CA ASP A 79 -6.63 2.10 23.12
C ASP A 79 -6.17 3.55 22.83
N PRO A 80 -6.52 4.52 23.68
CA PRO A 80 -6.10 5.92 23.52
C PRO A 80 -4.59 6.10 23.41
N LYS A 81 -3.80 5.26 24.09
CA LYS A 81 -2.33 5.33 24.00
C LYS A 81 -1.83 4.92 22.62
N SER A 82 -2.51 3.97 21.98
CA SER A 82 -2.21 3.54 20.62
C SER A 82 -2.59 4.62 19.60
N LEU A 83 -3.76 5.23 19.77
CA LEU A 83 -4.22 6.36 18.94
C LEU A 83 -3.29 7.58 19.06
N ALA A 84 -2.86 7.93 20.27
CA ALA A 84 -1.91 9.00 20.51
C ALA A 84 -0.55 8.75 19.84
N LYS A 85 -0.12 7.48 19.72
CA LYS A 85 1.07 7.12 18.92
C LYS A 85 0.81 7.34 17.44
N LEU A 86 -0.35 6.92 16.92
CA LEU A 86 -0.74 7.09 15.52
C LEU A 86 -0.75 8.58 15.11
N ALA A 87 -1.37 9.44 15.92
CA ALA A 87 -1.45 10.89 15.69
C ALA A 87 -0.06 11.56 15.57
N LYS A 88 0.96 11.03 16.25
CA LYS A 88 2.32 11.56 16.22
C LYS A 88 3.11 11.15 14.97
N VAL A 89 2.64 10.17 14.21
CA VAL A 89 3.38 9.66 13.04
C VAL A 89 3.33 10.67 11.90
N LYS A 90 4.47 11.32 11.61
CA LYS A 90 4.62 12.31 10.53
C LYS A 90 4.13 11.83 9.17
N LYS A 91 4.28 10.54 8.86
CA LYS A 91 3.85 9.90 7.61
C LYS A 91 2.36 10.13 7.28
N TYR A 92 1.52 10.22 8.31
CA TYR A 92 0.07 10.37 8.20
C TYR A 92 -0.42 11.80 8.43
N LYS A 93 0.49 12.74 8.68
CA LYS A 93 0.14 14.16 8.75
C LYS A 93 0.04 14.74 7.34
N LEU A 94 -1.02 15.48 7.11
CA LEU A 94 -1.18 16.40 6.00
C LEU A 94 -0.53 17.73 6.38
N ASP A 95 -0.03 18.47 5.40
CA ASP A 95 0.46 19.82 5.61
C ASP A 95 -0.71 20.72 6.05
N THR A 96 -0.59 21.38 7.20
CA THR A 96 -1.66 22.21 7.76
C THR A 96 -1.95 23.43 6.89
N VAL A 97 -0.95 23.93 6.16
CA VAL A 97 -1.11 25.01 5.18
C VAL A 97 -1.96 24.53 4.00
N LEU A 98 -1.73 23.29 3.55
CA LEU A 98 -2.53 22.68 2.49
C LEU A 98 -3.96 22.43 2.96
N LEU A 99 -4.15 22.07 4.23
CA LEU A 99 -5.49 21.89 4.78
C LEU A 99 -6.28 23.21 4.84
N SER A 100 -5.69 24.28 5.38
CA SER A 100 -6.37 25.58 5.47
C SER A 100 -6.76 26.09 4.08
N GLN A 101 -5.88 25.89 3.11
CA GLN A 101 -6.09 26.13 1.70
C GLN A 101 -7.26 25.33 1.11
N LEU A 102 -7.35 24.03 1.40
CA LEU A 102 -8.49 23.21 0.98
C LEU A 102 -9.80 23.69 1.59
N ASN A 103 -9.78 24.07 2.87
CA ASN A 103 -10.96 24.57 3.57
C ASN A 103 -11.42 25.92 3.01
N GLN A 104 -10.52 26.76 2.52
CA GLN A 104 -10.83 28.03 1.85
C GLN A 104 -11.44 27.84 0.46
N GLN A 105 -11.02 26.81 -0.28
CA GLN A 105 -11.57 26.50 -1.61
C GLN A 105 -12.96 25.85 -1.56
N GLY A 106 -13.47 25.51 -0.38
CA GLY A 106 -14.82 24.99 -0.19
C GLY A 106 -14.92 23.47 -0.34
N ASN A 107 -15.70 22.99 -1.30
CA ASN A 107 -16.08 21.57 -1.38
C ASN A 107 -14.93 20.68 -1.91
N VAL A 108 -14.18 20.08 -0.99
CA VAL A 108 -13.05 19.17 -1.29
C VAL A 108 -13.44 17.97 -2.14
N VAL A 109 -14.67 17.47 -1.98
CA VAL A 109 -15.18 16.37 -2.81
C VAL A 109 -15.22 16.80 -4.27
N GLN A 110 -15.71 18.01 -4.55
CA GLN A 110 -15.77 18.55 -5.92
C GLN A 110 -14.37 18.76 -6.51
N LEU A 111 -13.43 19.30 -5.73
CA LEU A 111 -12.04 19.46 -6.16
C LEU A 111 -11.42 18.13 -6.60
N ILE A 112 -11.65 17.06 -5.83
CA ILE A 112 -11.15 15.71 -6.15
C ILE A 112 -11.85 15.15 -7.39
N ILE A 113 -13.14 15.41 -7.58
CA ILE A 113 -13.87 15.05 -8.81
C ILE A 113 -13.26 15.77 -10.02
N ASP A 114 -12.94 17.05 -9.90
CA ASP A 114 -12.32 17.82 -10.99
C ASP A 114 -10.92 17.27 -11.32
N TRP A 115 -10.17 16.84 -10.30
CA TRP A 115 -8.90 16.13 -10.50
C TRP A 115 -9.09 14.82 -11.27
N PHE A 116 -10.09 14.01 -10.92
CA PHE A 116 -10.42 12.78 -11.63
C PHE A 116 -10.76 13.06 -13.10
N ASN A 117 -11.59 14.07 -13.36
CA ASN A 117 -11.97 14.47 -14.72
C ASN A 117 -10.74 14.87 -15.54
N LYS A 118 -9.84 15.70 -14.98
CA LYS A 118 -8.56 16.07 -15.63
C LYS A 118 -7.66 14.87 -15.95
N HIS A 119 -7.79 13.77 -15.21
CA HIS A 119 -7.00 12.55 -15.41
C HIS A 119 -7.72 11.48 -16.23
N ASN A 120 -8.82 11.83 -16.92
CA ASN A 120 -9.64 10.93 -17.75
C ASN A 120 -10.31 9.80 -16.96
N TYR A 121 -10.65 10.04 -15.69
CA TYR A 121 -11.58 9.18 -14.97
C TYR A 121 -13.00 9.64 -15.25
N GLN A 122 -13.88 8.69 -15.58
CA GLN A 122 -15.29 8.93 -15.84
C GLN A 122 -16.12 8.38 -14.70
N GLN A 123 -17.12 9.13 -14.25
CA GLN A 123 -18.08 8.62 -13.29
C GLN A 123 -18.97 7.57 -13.98
N VAL A 124 -18.92 6.34 -13.50
CA VAL A 124 -19.67 5.21 -14.08
C VAL A 124 -20.90 4.82 -13.27
N ALA A 125 -20.89 5.11 -11.97
CA ALA A 125 -22.00 4.79 -11.09
C ALA A 125 -22.04 5.69 -9.86
N LYS A 126 -23.25 5.89 -9.34
CA LYS A 126 -23.51 6.41 -8.00
C LYS A 126 -24.08 5.26 -7.18
N HIS A 127 -23.30 4.76 -6.24
CA HIS A 127 -23.64 3.61 -5.40
C HIS A 127 -23.82 4.05 -3.94
N ARG A 128 -24.37 3.18 -3.09
CA ARG A 128 -24.40 3.39 -1.63
C ARG A 128 -23.00 3.64 -1.03
N LEU A 129 -21.98 3.10 -1.71
CA LEU A 129 -20.55 3.23 -1.44
C LEU A 129 -19.93 4.55 -1.93
N GLY A 130 -20.73 5.46 -2.49
CA GLY A 130 -20.28 6.74 -3.02
C GLY A 130 -20.23 6.80 -4.54
N LEU A 131 -19.41 7.71 -5.05
CA LEU A 131 -19.21 7.90 -6.48
C LEU A 131 -18.12 6.96 -6.98
N ILE A 132 -18.41 6.22 -8.05
CA ILE A 132 -17.47 5.28 -8.65
C ILE A 132 -16.96 5.87 -9.96
N PHE A 133 -15.64 6.02 -10.03
CA PHE A 133 -14.93 6.53 -11.19
C PHE A 133 -14.09 5.43 -11.82
N GLU A 134 -14.12 5.32 -13.13
CA GLU A 134 -13.32 4.36 -13.89
C GLU A 134 -12.49 5.04 -14.97
N LYS A 135 -11.27 4.54 -15.18
CA LYS A 135 -10.39 4.93 -16.28
C LYS A 135 -9.93 3.68 -17.00
N LYS A 136 -10.08 3.67 -18.33
CA LYS A 136 -9.57 2.59 -19.18
C LYS A 136 -8.04 2.62 -19.17
N THR A 137 -7.40 1.47 -18.99
CA THR A 137 -5.95 1.34 -19.11
C THR A 137 -5.58 0.99 -20.54
N ASN A 138 -4.47 1.55 -21.04
CA ASN A 138 -3.94 1.22 -22.36
C ASN A 138 -3.39 -0.21 -22.45
N PHE A 139 -3.20 -0.89 -21.30
CA PHE A 139 -2.68 -2.24 -21.24
C PHE A 139 -3.80 -3.27 -21.44
N ILE A 140 -3.63 -4.12 -22.44
CA ILE A 140 -4.53 -5.20 -22.79
C ILE A 140 -4.03 -6.48 -22.09
N ASN A 141 -4.90 -7.18 -21.38
CA ASN A 141 -4.54 -8.43 -20.70
C ASN A 141 -4.29 -9.58 -21.69
N HIS A 142 -3.74 -10.71 -21.23
CA HIS A 142 -3.61 -11.95 -22.01
C HIS A 142 -4.93 -12.47 -22.61
N LYS A 143 -6.07 -12.04 -22.05
CA LYS A 143 -7.42 -12.34 -22.57
C LYS A 143 -7.95 -11.28 -23.56
N PHE A 144 -7.10 -10.42 -24.10
CA PHE A 144 -7.44 -9.30 -25.00
C PHE A 144 -8.48 -8.31 -24.46
N GLN A 145 -8.70 -8.29 -23.14
CA GLN A 145 -9.60 -7.37 -22.48
C GLN A 145 -8.83 -6.16 -21.95
N ASN A 146 -9.38 -4.98 -22.17
CA ASN A 146 -8.90 -3.75 -21.54
C ASN A 146 -9.19 -3.82 -20.05
N LYS A 147 -8.18 -3.54 -19.22
CA LYS A 147 -8.38 -3.38 -17.79
C LYS A 147 -8.81 -1.94 -17.46
N TYR A 148 -9.39 -1.78 -16.28
CA TYR A 148 -9.77 -0.47 -15.76
C TYR A 148 -9.02 -0.15 -14.47
N HIS A 149 -8.84 1.12 -14.19
CA HIS A 149 -8.55 1.63 -12.84
C HIS A 149 -9.85 2.14 -12.26
N ARG A 150 -10.19 1.72 -11.04
CA ARG A 150 -11.41 2.11 -10.36
C ARG A 150 -11.08 2.90 -9.09
N ILE A 151 -11.81 3.98 -8.87
CA ILE A 151 -11.73 4.81 -7.67
C ILE A 151 -13.13 4.93 -7.09
N PHE A 152 -13.26 4.58 -5.82
CA PHE A 152 -14.44 4.84 -5.01
C PHE A 152 -14.19 6.13 -4.24
N LEU A 153 -15.05 7.12 -4.40
CA LEU A 153 -14.99 8.39 -3.66
C LEU A 153 -16.19 8.46 -2.73
N LEU A 154 -15.90 8.51 -1.43
CA LEU A 154 -16.92 8.48 -0.39
C LEU A 154 -16.67 9.58 0.64
N TYR A 155 -17.66 10.44 0.81
CA TYR A 155 -17.71 11.40 1.91
C TYR A 155 -18.64 10.88 3.01
N ARG A 156 -18.17 10.92 4.26
CA ARG A 156 -18.92 10.52 5.46
C ARG A 156 -18.64 11.51 6.60
N PRO A 157 -19.66 12.17 7.16
CA PRO A 157 -19.48 13.13 8.25
C PRO A 157 -19.20 12.44 9.60
N LEU A 158 -19.57 11.16 9.74
CA LEU A 158 -19.34 10.35 10.93
C LEU A 158 -18.62 9.07 10.53
N LEU A 159 -17.46 8.82 11.16
CA LEU A 159 -16.63 7.65 10.91
C LEU A 159 -16.01 7.17 12.22
N ASN A 160 -15.91 5.86 12.35
CA ASN A 160 -15.15 5.15 13.36
C ASN A 160 -14.60 3.85 12.75
N VAL A 161 -13.81 3.09 13.50
CA VAL A 161 -13.22 1.85 12.97
C VAL A 161 -14.25 0.84 12.47
N LEU A 162 -15.40 0.69 13.14
CA LEU A 162 -16.44 -0.26 12.76
C LEU A 162 -17.09 0.13 11.42
N ILE A 163 -17.35 1.43 11.22
CA ILE A 163 -17.87 1.95 9.97
C ILE A 163 -16.85 1.75 8.84
N ILE A 164 -15.57 1.98 9.11
CA ILE A 164 -14.49 1.73 8.14
C ILE A 164 -14.46 0.25 7.74
N ASP A 165 -14.50 -0.68 8.69
CA ASP A 165 -14.48 -2.11 8.42
C ASP A 165 -15.68 -2.54 7.56
N ASN A 166 -16.87 -2.01 7.84
CA ASN A 166 -18.06 -2.24 7.02
C ASN A 166 -17.90 -1.66 5.61
N ILE A 167 -17.43 -0.43 5.46
CA ILE A 167 -17.21 0.20 4.15
C ILE A 167 -16.19 -0.61 3.33
N LEU A 168 -15.10 -1.05 3.95
CA LEU A 168 -14.08 -1.87 3.30
C LEU A 168 -14.69 -3.20 2.86
N SER A 169 -15.41 -3.90 3.73
CA SER A 169 -16.08 -5.16 3.42
C SER A 169 -17.09 -5.03 2.27
N GLU A 170 -17.99 -4.03 2.33
CA GLU A 170 -18.96 -3.79 1.27
C GLU A 170 -18.28 -3.42 -0.05
N THR A 171 -17.19 -2.62 -0.02
CA THR A 171 -16.42 -2.27 -1.21
C THR A 171 -15.77 -3.49 -1.84
N LEU A 172 -15.27 -4.43 -1.02
CA LEU A 172 -14.70 -5.68 -1.50
C LEU A 172 -15.75 -6.57 -2.16
N GLN A 173 -16.91 -6.75 -1.51
CA GLN A 173 -18.03 -7.51 -2.09
C GLN A 173 -18.49 -6.92 -3.43
N PHE A 174 -18.52 -5.59 -3.53
CA PHE A 174 -18.81 -4.92 -4.80
C PHE A 174 -17.74 -5.21 -5.87
N ILE A 175 -16.45 -5.14 -5.51
CA ILE A 175 -15.38 -5.43 -6.46
C ILE A 175 -15.44 -6.88 -6.93
N GLU A 176 -15.66 -7.83 -6.01
CA GLU A 176 -15.77 -9.25 -6.32
C GLU A 176 -16.92 -9.54 -7.29
N SER A 177 -18.11 -8.98 -7.02
CA SER A 177 -19.28 -9.17 -7.89
C SER A 177 -19.12 -8.55 -9.29
N GLU A 178 -18.38 -7.44 -9.40
CA GLU A 178 -18.12 -6.77 -10.69
C GLU A 178 -16.87 -7.30 -11.43
N SER A 179 -15.96 -7.99 -10.73
CA SER A 179 -14.69 -8.47 -11.28
C SER A 179 -14.86 -9.39 -12.49
N GLN A 180 -15.95 -10.17 -12.52
CA GLN A 180 -16.28 -11.08 -13.61
C GLN A 180 -16.73 -10.35 -14.88
N LYS A 181 -17.41 -9.20 -14.73
CA LYS A 181 -17.94 -8.42 -15.87
C LYS A 181 -16.89 -7.48 -16.45
N LYS A 182 -16.11 -6.83 -15.58
CA LYS A 182 -15.11 -5.83 -15.97
C LYS A 182 -13.83 -6.05 -15.17
N PRO A 183 -12.73 -6.51 -15.81
CA PRO A 183 -11.48 -6.71 -15.09
C PRO A 183 -10.86 -5.36 -14.70
N VAL A 184 -10.56 -5.21 -13.40
CA VAL A 184 -9.93 -4.00 -12.85
C VAL A 184 -8.49 -4.30 -12.44
N SER A 185 -7.55 -3.46 -12.88
CA SER A 185 -6.13 -3.57 -12.53
C SER A 185 -5.84 -3.00 -11.13
N GLN A 186 -6.53 -1.92 -10.77
CA GLN A 186 -6.31 -1.15 -9.56
C GLN A 186 -7.64 -0.65 -8.97
N ASN A 187 -7.89 -0.94 -7.69
CA ASN A 187 -9.00 -0.39 -6.93
C ASN A 187 -8.48 0.59 -5.87
N ASN A 188 -8.94 1.84 -5.84
CA ASN A 188 -8.67 2.77 -4.75
C ASN A 188 -9.98 3.14 -4.06
N LEU A 189 -9.94 3.30 -2.75
CA LEU A 189 -11.03 3.92 -2.00
C LEU A 189 -10.49 5.23 -1.41
N ILE A 190 -11.15 6.34 -1.67
CA ILE A 190 -10.84 7.65 -1.08
C ILE A 190 -12.02 8.02 -0.18
N LEU A 191 -11.75 8.05 1.12
CA LEU A 191 -12.66 8.44 2.18
C LEU A 191 -12.34 9.85 2.62
N ILE A 192 -13.37 10.68 2.78
CA ILE A 192 -13.24 12.06 3.22
C ILE A 192 -14.19 12.29 4.39
N THR A 193 -13.69 12.94 5.43
CA THR A 193 -14.50 13.38 6.57
C THR A 193 -14.08 14.77 7.03
N ASP A 194 -15.04 15.48 7.62
CA ASP A 194 -14.93 16.76 8.31
C ASP A 194 -15.43 16.63 9.75
N MET A 195 -15.29 15.44 10.34
CA MET A 195 -15.70 15.17 11.70
C MET A 195 -14.83 15.92 12.72
N LYS A 196 -15.43 16.45 13.79
CA LYS A 196 -14.69 17.25 14.80
C LYS A 196 -14.04 16.41 15.90
N ASN A 197 -14.49 15.17 16.10
CA ASN A 197 -13.96 14.32 17.17
C ASN A 197 -12.67 13.62 16.69
N GLU A 198 -11.52 14.05 17.22
CA GLU A 198 -10.20 13.52 16.85
C GLU A 198 -10.05 12.02 17.21
N GLU A 199 -10.55 11.56 18.35
CA GLU A 199 -10.38 10.17 18.80
C GLU A 199 -11.04 9.18 17.84
N GLU A 200 -12.25 9.50 17.41
CA GLU A 200 -13.01 8.69 16.45
C GLU A 200 -12.39 8.75 15.04
N ILE A 201 -11.82 9.89 14.64
CA ILE A 201 -11.01 9.99 13.41
C ILE A 201 -9.77 9.10 13.50
N LEU A 202 -9.05 9.14 14.61
CA LEU A 202 -7.86 8.32 14.82
C LEU A 202 -8.23 6.82 14.88
N SER A 203 -9.37 6.48 15.47
CA SER A 203 -9.95 5.13 15.46
C SER A 203 -10.23 4.65 14.03
N ALA A 204 -10.92 5.46 13.23
CA ALA A 204 -11.13 5.21 11.80
C ALA A 204 -9.80 5.10 11.03
N GLY A 205 -8.86 6.00 11.32
CA GLY A 205 -7.51 6.01 10.76
C GLY A 205 -6.73 4.74 11.09
N ALA A 206 -6.84 4.21 12.31
CA ALA A 206 -6.24 2.95 12.71
C ALA A 206 -6.77 1.79 11.87
N GLY A 207 -8.08 1.74 11.60
CA GLY A 207 -8.68 0.76 10.68
C GLY A 207 -8.03 0.80 9.28
N ILE A 208 -7.88 2.00 8.71
CA ILE A 208 -7.27 2.21 7.40
C ILE A 208 -5.78 1.84 7.39
N VAL A 209 -5.04 2.21 8.43
CA VAL A 209 -3.59 1.98 8.54
C VAL A 209 -3.28 0.49 8.76
N ASN A 210 -4.11 -0.20 9.53
CA ASN A 210 -4.02 -1.63 9.77
C ASN A 210 -4.52 -2.49 8.61
N TYR A 211 -5.26 -1.90 7.67
CA TYR A 211 -5.79 -2.63 6.53
C TYR A 211 -4.66 -3.24 5.70
N VAL A 212 -4.74 -4.56 5.47
CA VAL A 212 -3.79 -5.31 4.67
C VAL A 212 -4.50 -5.77 3.40
N SER A 213 -4.05 -5.25 2.27
CA SER A 213 -4.59 -5.62 0.96
C SER A 213 -3.82 -6.78 0.36
N THR A 214 -4.57 -7.74 -0.18
CA THR A 214 -4.09 -8.98 -0.80
C THR A 214 -4.69 -9.16 -2.19
N GLU A 215 -4.35 -10.28 -2.83
CA GLU A 215 -5.04 -10.73 -4.04
C GLU A 215 -6.52 -11.03 -3.77
N GLN A 216 -6.85 -11.62 -2.62
CA GLN A 216 -8.23 -11.89 -2.20
C GLN A 216 -9.03 -10.59 -2.10
N THR A 217 -8.44 -9.52 -1.55
CA THR A 217 -9.09 -8.21 -1.49
C THR A 217 -9.05 -7.44 -2.81
N SER A 218 -8.77 -8.12 -3.94
CA SER A 218 -8.69 -7.53 -5.27
C SER A 218 -7.78 -6.28 -5.35
N PHE A 219 -6.73 -6.27 -4.52
CA PHE A 219 -5.77 -5.17 -4.40
C PHE A 219 -6.38 -3.78 -4.14
N LEU A 220 -7.43 -3.71 -3.31
CA LEU A 220 -8.03 -2.45 -2.83
C LEU A 220 -7.02 -1.63 -2.02
N TYR A 221 -6.89 -0.34 -2.32
CA TYR A 221 -6.03 0.57 -1.58
C TYR A 221 -6.85 1.74 -1.00
N PRO A 222 -7.18 1.70 0.30
CA PRO A 222 -7.92 2.78 0.93
C PRO A 222 -7.00 3.97 1.29
N ILE A 223 -7.53 5.16 1.16
CA ILE A 223 -6.94 6.44 1.54
C ILE A 223 -8.01 7.19 2.31
N PHE A 224 -7.69 7.72 3.47
CA PHE A 224 -8.62 8.44 4.31
C PHE A 224 -8.08 9.83 4.62
N LEU A 225 -8.82 10.85 4.19
CA LEU A 225 -8.53 12.27 4.32
C LEU A 225 -9.43 12.87 5.41
N ASP A 226 -8.78 13.45 6.42
CA ASP A 226 -9.42 14.19 7.50
C ASP A 226 -9.23 15.69 7.29
N MET A 227 -10.35 16.39 7.14
CA MET A 227 -10.41 17.81 6.85
C MET A 227 -10.34 18.72 8.08
N ASN A 228 -10.38 18.16 9.29
CA ASN A 228 -10.35 18.96 10.53
C ASN A 228 -9.00 18.90 11.24
N HIS A 229 -8.37 17.72 11.34
CA HIS A 229 -7.11 17.56 12.09
C HIS A 229 -5.89 17.33 11.19
N ALA A 230 -6.04 17.57 9.88
CA ALA A 230 -4.96 17.49 8.89
C ALA A 230 -4.30 16.11 8.84
N HIS A 231 -5.09 15.05 8.74
CA HIS A 231 -4.57 13.70 8.57
C HIS A 231 -4.83 13.13 7.18
N LEU A 232 -3.88 12.34 6.69
CA LEU A 232 -4.01 11.52 5.50
C LEU A 232 -3.54 10.10 5.83
N PHE A 233 -4.49 9.24 6.18
CA PHE A 233 -4.24 7.84 6.52
C PHE A 233 -4.28 6.96 5.27
N TYR A 234 -3.40 5.96 5.25
CA TYR A 234 -3.31 4.95 4.21
C TYR A 234 -2.57 3.74 4.78
N PRO A 235 -2.76 2.53 4.20
CA PRO A 235 -2.19 1.30 4.72
C PRO A 235 -0.71 1.41 5.09
N GLN A 236 -0.36 0.90 6.27
CA GLN A 236 1.02 0.78 6.70
C GLN A 236 1.74 -0.30 5.91
N ASP A 237 1.07 -1.43 5.69
CA ASP A 237 1.60 -2.56 4.97
C ASP A 237 0.99 -2.67 3.57
N ILE A 238 1.86 -2.62 2.57
CA ILE A 238 1.52 -2.89 1.17
C ILE A 238 2.38 -4.02 0.60
N SER A 239 3.10 -4.77 1.45
CA SER A 239 4.05 -5.81 1.04
C SER A 239 3.42 -6.90 0.19
N LEU A 240 2.14 -7.20 0.42
CA LEU A 240 1.36 -8.21 -0.30
C LEU A 240 0.89 -7.74 -1.69
N PHE A 241 1.09 -6.46 -2.04
CA PHE A 241 0.94 -6.03 -3.43
C PHE A 241 2.15 -6.45 -4.27
N PRO A 242 1.94 -6.84 -5.54
CA PRO A 242 3.01 -6.97 -6.51
C PRO A 242 3.85 -5.68 -6.59
N TRP A 243 5.16 -5.83 -6.78
CA TRP A 243 6.11 -4.70 -6.75
C TRP A 243 5.74 -3.55 -7.70
N TYR A 244 5.26 -3.86 -8.91
CA TYR A 244 4.84 -2.86 -9.89
C TYR A 244 3.60 -2.07 -9.44
N LYS A 245 2.66 -2.73 -8.73
CA LYS A 245 1.50 -2.05 -8.15
C LYS A 245 1.91 -1.16 -6.98
N ARG A 246 2.86 -1.61 -6.14
CA ARG A 246 3.42 -0.79 -5.05
C ARG A 246 4.02 0.52 -5.57
N LEU A 247 4.78 0.45 -6.66
CA LEU A 247 5.35 1.65 -7.30
C LEU A 247 4.25 2.56 -7.84
N ALA A 248 3.28 2.02 -8.60
CA ALA A 248 2.17 2.80 -9.13
C ALA A 248 1.38 3.53 -8.03
N ARG A 249 1.14 2.87 -6.87
CA ARG A 249 0.50 3.51 -5.72
C ARG A 249 1.33 4.65 -5.14
N LYS A 250 2.64 4.47 -4.96
CA LYS A 250 3.52 5.53 -4.48
C LYS A 250 3.47 6.74 -5.41
N PHE A 251 3.54 6.54 -6.72
CA PHE A 251 3.42 7.62 -7.69
C PHE A 251 2.06 8.31 -7.65
N ASN A 252 0.96 7.55 -7.58
CA ASN A 252 -0.38 8.13 -7.46
C ASN A 252 -0.54 8.97 -6.18
N LEU A 253 0.02 8.52 -5.06
CA LEU A 253 -0.04 9.23 -3.78
C LEU A 253 0.79 10.53 -3.82
N ILE A 254 1.97 10.49 -4.44
CA ILE A 254 2.81 11.68 -4.68
C ILE A 254 2.10 12.64 -5.63
N SER A 255 1.51 12.13 -6.72
CA SER A 255 0.77 12.92 -7.70
C SER A 255 -0.42 13.61 -7.05
N LEU A 256 -1.21 12.89 -6.24
CA LEU A 256 -2.33 13.46 -5.49
C LEU A 256 -1.84 14.57 -4.53
N LYS A 257 -0.80 14.30 -3.73
CA LYS A 257 -0.22 15.30 -2.82
C LYS A 257 0.32 16.52 -3.56
N SER A 258 1.03 16.32 -4.66
CA SER A 258 1.57 17.41 -5.48
C SER A 258 0.47 18.21 -6.15
N TRP A 259 -0.59 17.55 -6.62
CA TRP A 259 -1.74 18.20 -7.23
C TRP A 259 -2.48 19.07 -6.22
N LEU A 260 -2.75 18.53 -5.02
CA LEU A 260 -3.33 19.26 -3.91
C LEU A 260 -2.46 20.48 -3.56
N LYS A 261 -1.13 20.36 -3.57
CA LYS A 261 -0.24 21.50 -3.30
C LYS A 261 -0.23 22.56 -4.41
N ASN A 262 -0.27 22.15 -5.67
CA ASN A 262 -0.05 23.05 -6.80
C ASN A 262 -1.33 23.77 -7.25
N ASN A 263 -2.49 23.11 -7.22
CA ASN A 263 -3.75 23.72 -7.67
C ASN A 263 -4.34 24.71 -6.66
N ILE A 264 -3.81 24.74 -5.43
CA ILE A 264 -4.20 25.75 -4.45
C ILE A 264 -3.26 26.96 -4.45
N LYS A 265 -2.09 26.87 -5.11
CA LYS A 265 -1.18 28.02 -5.27
C LYS A 265 -1.49 28.89 -6.50
N GLN A 266 -2.31 28.41 -7.42
CA GLN A 266 -2.56 29.08 -8.71
C GLN A 266 -3.86 29.91 -8.76
N ASN A 267 -4.63 29.93 -7.67
CA ASN A 267 -5.77 30.82 -7.45
C ASN A 267 -5.49 31.69 -6.21
#